data_AF-A0A8C3IL46-F1
#
_entry.id   AF-A0A8C3IL46-F1
#
_cell.length_a   1.000
_cell.length_b   1.000
_cell.length_c   1.000
_cell.angle_alpha   90.00
_cell.angle_beta   90.00
_cell.angle_gamma   90.00
#
_symmetry.space_group_name_H-M   'P 1'
#
loop_
_entity.id
_entity.type
_entity.pdbx_description
1 polymer ?
#
loop_
_entity_poly.entity_id
_entity_poly.type
_entity_poly.pdbx_seq_one_letter_code
_entity_poly.pdbx_strand_id
1 'polypeptide(L)'
;MGERKGVNKYYPPDFDPAKHVSLNKYRNSHPLRERARKLSQGILIIRFEMPYNIWCDGCKNHIGMGVRYNAEKKKVGNYYTTPIYRFRMKCHLCVNYIEMQTDPANCDYVIVSGAQRKEERWDMQDNEQILTTEHEEKKKLETDAMYRLEHGTVDQSKLQRAIPTLSNIQEAQSAWKDDFAINSMLRRKFREEKKILQEEEEKDLALQTKANLSIPLVQETEEDRRLAALLKYHSLDCVIRSLHALGCLEHVYCTETRPYNQGARLTAYELVYEHIPATLIADSMVSVAMKEKGVSAVIVGADRVVANGDTANKVGTYQLAIAAKHHGIPFYVAAPSTSCDLSLAEGAEIVIEERPSQELTDVNGVRIAAPGIGVWNPAFDVTPHELITGGIITELGVFRPEELREALTRAEKGE
;
A
#
# COMPACT_ATOMS: atom_id res chain seq x y z
N MET A 1 -25.34 -24.07 1.58
CA MET A 1 -25.40 -24.66 0.23
C MET A 1 -26.82 -25.15 -0.01
N GLY A 2 -27.59 -24.40 -0.79
CA GLY A 2 -28.99 -24.72 -1.09
C GLY A 2 -29.11 -26.00 -1.93
N GLU A 3 -29.99 -26.89 -1.50
CA GLU A 3 -30.40 -28.09 -2.21
C GLU A 3 -30.75 -27.74 -3.67
N ARG A 4 -29.87 -28.10 -4.62
CA ARG A 4 -30.26 -28.25 -6.02
C ARG A 4 -31.21 -29.46 -6.09
N LYS A 5 -32.48 -29.25 -5.77
CA LYS A 5 -33.54 -30.20 -6.09
C LYS A 5 -33.62 -30.28 -7.61
N GLY A 6 -33.17 -31.40 -8.16
CA GLY A 6 -33.12 -31.66 -9.59
C GLY A 6 -34.44 -31.30 -10.27
N VAL A 7 -34.35 -30.43 -11.27
CA VAL A 7 -35.46 -29.97 -12.14
C VAL A 7 -35.85 -31.01 -13.20
N ASN A 8 -35.46 -32.27 -13.04
CA ASN A 8 -35.87 -33.34 -13.94
C ASN A 8 -37.32 -33.75 -13.62
N LYS A 9 -38.26 -32.94 -14.09
CA LYS A 9 -39.68 -33.32 -14.15
C LYS A 9 -39.84 -34.30 -15.30
N TYR A 10 -39.72 -35.59 -15.01
CA TYR A 10 -40.11 -36.64 -15.95
C TYR A 10 -41.62 -36.59 -16.16
N TYR A 11 -42.04 -36.20 -17.37
CA TYR A 11 -43.42 -36.31 -17.81
C TYR A 11 -43.56 -37.65 -18.55
N PRO A 12 -44.47 -38.54 -18.10
CA PRO A 12 -44.75 -39.78 -18.83
C PRO A 12 -45.13 -39.47 -20.28
N PRO A 13 -44.74 -40.29 -21.26
CA PRO A 13 -45.05 -40.06 -22.68
C PRO A 13 -46.55 -39.86 -22.97
N ASP A 14 -47.42 -40.49 -22.17
CA ASP A 14 -48.88 -40.42 -22.32
C ASP A 14 -49.51 -39.16 -21.67
N PHE A 15 -48.71 -38.29 -21.06
CA PHE A 15 -49.21 -37.09 -20.38
C PHE A 15 -49.40 -35.94 -21.38
N ASP A 16 -50.66 -35.73 -21.81
CA ASP A 16 -51.08 -34.54 -22.55
C ASP A 16 -51.36 -33.35 -21.61
N PRO A 17 -50.59 -32.23 -21.67
CA PRO A 17 -50.80 -31.07 -20.80
C PRO A 17 -52.18 -30.41 -20.98
N ALA A 18 -52.72 -30.44 -22.21
CA ALA A 18 -54.01 -29.83 -22.55
C ALA A 18 -55.22 -30.58 -21.97
N LYS A 19 -55.13 -31.90 -21.81
CA LYS A 19 -56.22 -32.73 -21.25
C LYS A 19 -56.10 -32.89 -19.74
N HIS A 20 -54.89 -33.07 -19.22
CA HIS A 20 -54.69 -33.46 -17.82
C HIS A 20 -54.41 -32.28 -16.88
N VAL A 21 -54.05 -31.09 -17.39
CA VAL A 21 -53.78 -29.83 -16.67
C VAL A 21 -52.62 -29.89 -15.67
N SER A 22 -52.51 -30.93 -14.83
CA SER A 22 -51.40 -31.17 -13.91
C SER A 22 -51.09 -32.66 -13.76
N LEU A 23 -49.83 -32.97 -13.46
CA LEU A 23 -49.36 -34.35 -13.23
C LEU A 23 -50.08 -35.02 -12.04
N ASN A 24 -50.47 -34.24 -11.03
CA ASN A 24 -51.20 -34.73 -9.87
C ASN A 24 -52.60 -35.21 -10.25
N LYS A 25 -53.29 -34.49 -11.15
CA LYS A 25 -54.61 -34.85 -11.69
C LYS A 25 -54.52 -36.08 -12.61
N TYR A 26 -53.47 -36.18 -13.43
CA TYR A 26 -53.17 -37.39 -14.20
C TYR A 26 -52.98 -38.63 -13.32
N ARG A 27 -52.33 -38.47 -12.15
CA ARG A 27 -52.06 -39.56 -11.20
C ARG A 27 -53.15 -39.75 -10.13
N ASN A 28 -54.31 -39.09 -10.24
CA ASN A 28 -55.37 -39.08 -9.22
C ASN A 28 -54.86 -38.86 -7.78
N SER A 29 -53.86 -37.99 -7.62
CA SER A 29 -53.19 -37.74 -6.34
C SER A 29 -53.41 -36.30 -5.90
N HIS A 30 -53.70 -36.10 -4.61
CA HIS A 30 -53.83 -34.74 -4.07
C HIS A 30 -52.45 -34.05 -4.09
N PRO A 31 -52.36 -32.73 -4.40
CA PRO A 31 -51.07 -32.02 -4.42
C PRO A 31 -50.26 -32.12 -3.12
N LEU A 32 -50.95 -32.19 -1.98
CA LEU A 32 -50.34 -32.36 -0.65
C LEU A 32 -50.11 -33.84 -0.25
N ARG A 33 -50.42 -34.79 -1.14
CA ARG A 33 -50.27 -36.25 -0.98
C ARG A 33 -50.76 -36.74 0.39
N GLU A 34 -49.93 -37.50 1.12
CA GLU A 34 -50.25 -38.11 2.42
C GLU A 34 -50.66 -37.09 3.49
N ARG A 35 -50.21 -35.84 3.39
CA ARG A 35 -50.57 -34.79 4.36
C ARG A 35 -52.05 -34.40 4.31
N ALA A 36 -52.69 -34.61 3.16
CA ALA A 36 -54.11 -34.36 2.95
C ALA A 36 -54.99 -35.60 3.18
N ARG A 37 -54.45 -36.72 3.68
CA ARG A 37 -55.22 -37.95 3.90
C ARG A 37 -56.44 -37.76 4.81
N LYS A 38 -56.37 -36.84 5.78
CA LYS A 38 -57.46 -36.51 6.72
C LYS A 38 -58.21 -35.22 6.36
N LEU A 39 -58.05 -34.72 5.13
CA LEU A 39 -58.63 -33.43 4.73
C LEU A 39 -60.16 -33.43 4.77
N SER A 40 -60.81 -34.57 4.53
CA SER A 40 -62.27 -34.74 4.67
C SER A 40 -62.78 -34.49 6.10
N GLN A 41 -61.91 -34.64 7.11
CA GLN A 41 -62.21 -34.36 8.53
C GLN A 41 -61.81 -32.93 8.93
N GLY A 42 -61.38 -32.09 7.97
CA GLY A 42 -60.88 -30.74 8.22
C GLY A 42 -59.52 -30.69 8.92
N ILE A 43 -58.79 -31.81 8.97
CA ILE A 43 -57.48 -31.93 9.61
C ILE A 43 -56.40 -31.98 8.53
N LEU A 44 -55.42 -31.07 8.62
CA LEU A 44 -54.27 -31.05 7.74
C LEU A 44 -53.00 -31.41 8.53
N ILE A 45 -52.24 -32.39 8.05
CA ILE A 45 -50.97 -32.76 8.69
C ILE A 45 -49.88 -31.82 8.18
N ILE A 46 -49.30 -31.02 9.07
CA ILE A 46 -48.23 -30.08 8.74
C ILE A 46 -46.97 -30.41 9.54
N ARG A 47 -45.82 -29.87 9.10
CA ARG A 47 -44.65 -29.83 9.97
C ARG A 47 -44.71 -28.58 10.84
N PHE A 48 -44.79 -28.77 12.14
CA PHE A 48 -44.82 -27.73 13.15
C PHE A 48 -43.48 -27.71 13.88
N GLU A 49 -42.86 -26.55 13.98
CA GLU A 49 -41.62 -26.37 14.73
C GLU A 49 -41.97 -25.84 16.13
N MET A 50 -41.35 -26.38 17.17
CA MET A 50 -41.64 -25.96 18.55
C MET A 50 -41.24 -24.49 18.76
N PRO A 51 -42.16 -23.60 19.17
CA PRO A 51 -41.89 -22.17 19.24
C PRO A 51 -40.99 -21.76 20.43
N TYR A 52 -40.95 -22.59 21.47
CA TYR A 52 -40.13 -22.37 22.66
C TYR A 52 -39.81 -23.71 23.32
N ASN A 53 -38.89 -23.68 24.28
CA ASN A 53 -38.49 -24.84 25.05
C ASN A 53 -39.66 -25.32 25.94
N ILE A 54 -39.99 -26.61 25.86
CA ILE A 54 -41.06 -27.22 26.65
C ILE A 54 -40.59 -28.50 27.32
N TRP A 55 -41.19 -28.83 28.45
CA TRP A 55 -41.07 -30.12 29.10
C TRP A 55 -42.32 -30.95 28.81
N CYS A 56 -42.15 -32.18 28.32
CA CYS A 56 -43.30 -33.06 28.11
C CYS A 56 -43.77 -33.65 29.45
N ASP A 57 -45.07 -33.53 29.77
CA ASP A 57 -45.58 -34.03 31.06
C ASP A 57 -45.44 -35.55 31.22
N GLY A 58 -45.49 -36.29 30.11
CA GLY A 58 -45.45 -37.75 30.12
C GLY A 58 -44.06 -38.33 30.42
N CYS A 59 -43.01 -37.84 29.76
CA CYS A 59 -41.64 -38.37 29.92
C CYS A 59 -40.67 -37.42 30.62
N LYS A 60 -41.11 -36.20 30.97
CA LYS A 60 -40.31 -35.13 31.57
C LYS A 60 -39.02 -34.81 30.83
N ASN A 61 -38.92 -35.18 29.56
CA ASN A 61 -37.79 -34.82 28.72
C ASN A 61 -38.00 -33.43 28.12
N HIS A 62 -36.90 -32.70 28.03
CA HIS A 62 -36.84 -31.40 27.41
C HIS A 62 -36.98 -31.52 25.89
N ILE A 63 -37.92 -30.77 25.33
CA ILE A 63 -38.07 -30.58 23.89
C ILE A 63 -37.62 -29.15 23.60
N GLY A 64 -36.52 -29.03 22.86
CA GLY A 64 -35.97 -27.74 22.49
C GLY A 64 -36.83 -27.00 21.47
N MET A 65 -36.70 -25.67 21.48
CA MET A 65 -37.19 -24.79 20.43
C MET A 65 -36.64 -25.22 19.06
N GLY A 66 -37.48 -25.18 18.02
CA GLY A 66 -37.14 -25.55 16.65
C GLY A 66 -37.26 -27.05 16.31
N VAL A 67 -37.53 -27.93 17.29
CA VAL A 67 -37.76 -29.35 17.01
C VAL A 67 -39.04 -29.53 16.17
N ARG A 68 -38.96 -30.33 15.11
CA ARG A 68 -40.00 -30.46 14.08
C ARG A 68 -40.89 -31.68 14.29
N TYR A 69 -42.19 -31.47 14.44
CA TYR A 69 -43.20 -32.53 14.55
C TYR A 69 -44.14 -32.57 13.36
N ASN A 70 -44.63 -33.76 13.01
CA ASN A 70 -45.82 -33.88 12.18
C ASN A 70 -47.04 -33.63 13.07
N ALA A 71 -47.64 -32.44 12.96
CA ALA A 71 -48.76 -32.00 13.77
C ALA A 71 -50.07 -32.01 12.96
N GLU A 72 -51.14 -32.46 13.59
CA GLU A 72 -52.50 -32.36 13.08
C GLU A 72 -53.04 -30.96 13.34
N LYS A 73 -53.15 -30.15 12.28
CA LYS A 73 -53.72 -28.80 12.32
C LYS A 73 -55.23 -28.88 12.12
N LYS A 74 -55.99 -28.40 13.11
CA LYS A 74 -57.44 -28.24 13.07
C LYS A 74 -57.83 -26.79 13.37
N LYS A 75 -58.76 -26.23 12.60
CA LYS A 75 -59.36 -24.92 12.92
C LYS A 75 -60.43 -25.11 14.00
N VAL A 76 -60.28 -24.42 15.14
CA VAL A 76 -61.19 -24.59 16.29
C VAL A 76 -62.09 -23.37 16.48
N GLY A 77 -61.64 -22.18 16.11
CA GLY A 77 -62.43 -20.95 16.20
C GLY A 77 -61.82 -19.81 15.40
N ASN A 78 -62.33 -18.60 15.61
CA ASN A 78 -61.73 -17.35 15.12
C ASN A 78 -61.61 -16.36 16.29
N TYR A 79 -60.52 -15.61 16.32
CA TYR A 79 -60.38 -14.38 17.10
C TYR A 79 -60.64 -13.21 16.14
N TYR A 80 -61.81 -12.58 16.26
CA TYR A 80 -62.36 -11.67 15.25
C TYR A 80 -62.31 -12.28 13.85
N THR A 81 -61.46 -11.79 12.94
CA THR A 81 -61.26 -12.30 11.58
C THR A 81 -60.18 -13.37 11.48
N THR A 82 -59.30 -13.52 12.49
CA THR A 82 -58.13 -14.39 12.43
C THR A 82 -58.46 -15.80 12.94
N PRO A 83 -58.21 -16.87 12.15
CA PRO A 83 -58.52 -18.24 12.57
C PRO A 83 -57.59 -18.73 13.69
N ILE A 84 -58.18 -19.29 14.74
CA ILE A 84 -57.47 -19.99 15.80
C ILE A 84 -57.28 -21.44 15.39
N TYR A 85 -56.01 -21.86 15.34
CA TYR A 85 -55.63 -23.23 15.02
C TYR A 85 -55.16 -23.97 16.26
N ARG A 86 -55.59 -25.23 16.37
CA ARG A 86 -55.09 -26.20 17.33
C ARG A 86 -54.19 -27.20 16.62
N PHE A 87 -53.03 -27.44 17.20
CA PHE A 87 -52.02 -28.38 16.74
C PHE A 87 -51.90 -29.50 17.75
N ARG A 88 -52.17 -30.73 17.29
CA ARG A 88 -52.00 -31.93 18.09
C ARG A 88 -50.83 -32.75 17.54
N MET A 89 -49.87 -33.10 18.38
CA MET A 89 -48.70 -33.87 17.98
C MET A 89 -48.29 -34.87 19.05
N LYS A 90 -47.61 -35.94 18.65
CA LYS A 90 -47.13 -36.99 19.57
C LYS A 90 -45.69 -36.70 19.96
N CYS A 91 -45.35 -36.87 21.25
CA CYS A 91 -43.97 -36.80 21.68
C CYS A 91 -43.12 -37.89 21.00
N HIS A 92 -41.85 -37.61 20.70
CA HIS A 92 -40.95 -38.57 20.04
C HIS A 92 -40.59 -39.76 20.95
N LEU A 93 -40.55 -39.54 22.26
CA LEU A 93 -40.05 -40.50 23.23
C LEU A 93 -41.17 -41.21 24.01
N CYS A 94 -42.40 -40.73 23.96
CA CYS A 94 -43.51 -41.34 24.69
C CYS A 94 -44.83 -41.32 23.91
N VAL A 95 -45.85 -41.99 24.46
CA VAL A 95 -47.18 -42.09 23.83
C VAL A 95 -48.03 -40.83 24.05
N ASN A 96 -47.53 -39.87 24.85
CA ASN A 96 -48.24 -38.65 25.20
C ASN A 96 -48.47 -37.72 23.98
N TYR A 97 -49.62 -37.06 23.96
CA TYR A 97 -49.96 -36.04 22.97
C TYR A 97 -49.82 -34.65 23.57
N ILE A 98 -49.18 -33.77 22.81
CA ILE A 98 -49.03 -32.35 23.13
C ILE A 98 -50.02 -31.59 22.26
N GLU A 99 -50.86 -30.78 22.91
CA GLU A 99 -51.81 -29.89 22.23
C GLU A 99 -51.45 -28.43 22.48
N MET A 100 -51.25 -27.69 21.39
CA MET A 100 -50.96 -26.26 21.39
C MET A 100 -51.99 -25.50 20.55
N GLN A 101 -52.30 -24.27 20.96
CA GLN A 101 -53.25 -23.40 20.30
C GLN A 101 -52.62 -22.04 20.00
N THR A 102 -52.90 -21.47 18.84
CA THR A 102 -52.51 -20.08 18.54
C THR A 102 -53.33 -19.13 19.40
N ASP A 103 -52.67 -18.17 20.05
CA ASP A 103 -53.31 -17.01 20.67
C ASP A 103 -52.95 -15.73 19.87
N PRO A 104 -53.83 -15.30 18.95
CA PRO A 104 -53.57 -14.12 18.13
C PRO A 104 -53.44 -12.82 18.92
N ALA A 105 -53.98 -12.72 20.13
CA ALA A 105 -53.94 -11.48 20.92
C ALA A 105 -52.53 -11.14 21.39
N ASN A 106 -51.79 -12.15 21.87
CA ASN A 106 -50.42 -12.01 22.37
C ASN A 106 -49.36 -12.40 21.35
N CYS A 107 -49.76 -12.74 20.12
CA CYS A 107 -48.89 -13.29 19.08
C CYS A 107 -48.08 -14.51 19.55
N ASP A 108 -48.66 -15.34 20.42
CA ASP A 108 -47.98 -16.48 21.04
C ASP A 108 -48.74 -17.79 20.81
N TYR A 109 -48.09 -18.91 21.12
CA TYR A 109 -48.71 -20.22 21.20
C TYR A 109 -48.94 -20.58 22.67
N VAL A 110 -50.15 -21.00 23.01
CA VAL A 110 -50.50 -21.45 24.36
C VAL A 110 -50.56 -22.98 24.37
N ILE A 111 -49.91 -23.60 25.34
CA ILE A 111 -50.05 -25.03 25.57
C ILE A 111 -51.40 -25.28 26.24
N VAL A 112 -52.23 -26.09 25.58
CA VAL A 112 -53.54 -26.48 26.13
C VAL A 112 -53.39 -27.72 27.01
N SER A 113 -52.57 -28.69 26.59
CA SER A 113 -52.30 -29.90 27.39
C SER A 113 -51.03 -30.64 26.94
N GLY A 114 -50.47 -31.44 27.86
CA GLY A 114 -49.44 -32.43 27.58
C GLY A 114 -47.99 -31.94 27.62
N ALA A 115 -47.79 -30.65 27.92
CA ALA A 115 -46.48 -30.07 28.14
C ALA A 115 -46.55 -28.83 29.05
N GLN A 116 -45.40 -28.47 29.62
CA GLN A 116 -45.20 -27.24 30.37
C GLN A 116 -44.12 -26.39 29.68
N ARG A 117 -44.33 -25.08 29.60
CA ARG A 117 -43.36 -24.14 29.03
C ARG A 117 -42.20 -23.98 30.01
N LYS A 118 -40.96 -24.05 29.49
CA LYS A 118 -39.78 -23.65 30.25
C LYS A 118 -39.69 -22.12 30.19
N GLU A 119 -39.91 -21.46 31.32
CA GLU A 119 -39.78 -20.01 31.44
C GLU A 119 -38.42 -19.69 32.05
N GLU A 120 -37.51 -19.09 31.28
CA GLU A 120 -36.23 -18.57 31.79
C GLU A 120 -36.42 -17.07 32.04
N ARG A 121 -36.64 -16.67 33.30
CA ARG A 121 -36.51 -15.27 33.71
C ARG A 121 -35.04 -14.99 33.98
N TRP A 122 -34.52 -13.97 33.32
CA TRP A 122 -33.12 -13.58 33.38
C TRP A 122 -32.96 -12.51 34.45
N ASP A 123 -32.21 -12.78 35.51
CA ASP A 123 -31.90 -11.80 36.56
C ASP A 123 -30.54 -11.14 36.29
N MET A 124 -30.54 -9.82 36.22
CA MET A 124 -29.37 -9.02 35.82
C MET A 124 -28.22 -9.01 36.85
N GLN A 125 -28.43 -9.55 38.06
CA GLN A 125 -27.44 -9.54 39.14
C GLN A 125 -26.38 -10.64 39.01
N ASP A 126 -26.67 -11.72 38.28
CA ASP A 126 -25.79 -12.90 38.20
C ASP A 126 -24.62 -12.76 37.21
N ASN A 127 -24.56 -11.67 36.45
CA ASN A 127 -23.60 -11.52 35.35
C ASN A 127 -22.39 -10.63 35.65
N GLU A 128 -22.15 -10.28 36.92
CA GLU A 128 -20.96 -9.53 37.38
C GLU A 128 -20.63 -8.28 36.55
N GLN A 129 -21.62 -7.69 35.88
CA GLN A 129 -21.44 -6.47 35.12
C GLN A 129 -21.45 -5.33 36.14
N ILE A 130 -20.34 -4.60 36.19
CA ILE A 130 -20.17 -3.44 37.08
C ILE A 130 -21.29 -2.47 36.75
N LEU A 131 -22.30 -2.40 37.63
CA LEU A 131 -23.20 -1.26 37.69
C LEU A 131 -22.30 -0.03 37.75
N THR A 132 -22.49 0.93 36.85
CA THR A 132 -21.87 2.25 37.01
C THR A 132 -22.32 2.76 38.38
N THR A 133 -21.43 2.61 39.36
CA THR A 133 -21.67 2.93 40.76
C THR A 133 -22.28 4.31 40.83
N GLU A 134 -23.37 4.43 41.59
CA GLU A 134 -24.08 5.69 41.75
C GLU A 134 -23.10 6.80 42.10
N HIS A 135 -23.36 8.01 41.60
CA HIS A 135 -22.42 9.15 41.63
C HIS A 135 -21.84 9.44 43.04
N GLU A 136 -22.54 9.02 44.09
CA GLU A 136 -22.10 9.12 45.49
C GLU A 136 -20.91 8.22 45.85
N GLU A 137 -20.85 6.98 45.34
CA GLU A 137 -19.75 6.04 45.64
C GLU A 137 -18.45 6.50 44.98
N LYS A 138 -18.52 7.03 43.75
CA LYS A 138 -17.37 7.65 43.08
C LYS A 138 -16.81 8.84 43.85
N LYS A 139 -17.70 9.72 44.37
CA LYS A 139 -17.27 10.84 45.21
C LYS A 139 -16.55 10.36 46.47
N LYS A 140 -17.08 9.33 47.15
CA LYS A 140 -16.46 8.78 48.37
C LYS A 140 -15.09 8.14 48.11
N LEU A 141 -14.93 7.46 46.98
CA LEU A 141 -13.64 6.92 46.52
C LEU A 141 -12.58 8.01 46.25
N GLU A 142 -13.00 9.20 45.82
CA GLU A 142 -12.10 10.33 45.57
C GLU A 142 -11.80 11.14 46.84
N THR A 143 -12.78 11.35 47.71
CA THR A 143 -12.66 12.24 48.87
C THR A 143 -12.09 11.56 50.11
N ASP A 144 -12.41 10.27 50.35
CA ASP A 144 -12.02 9.57 51.57
C ASP A 144 -10.88 8.58 51.30
N ALA A 145 -9.71 8.90 51.87
CA ALA A 145 -8.51 8.09 51.70
C ALA A 145 -8.63 6.70 52.33
N MET A 146 -9.39 6.55 53.43
CA MET A 146 -9.57 5.25 54.10
C MET A 146 -10.49 4.35 53.28
N TYR A 147 -11.60 4.90 52.78
CA TYR A 147 -12.57 4.16 51.97
C TYR A 147 -11.95 3.61 50.67
N ARG A 148 -11.13 4.41 49.99
CA ARG A 148 -10.39 3.99 48.79
C ARG A 148 -9.39 2.88 49.08
N LEU A 149 -8.72 2.93 50.24
CA LEU A 149 -7.75 1.90 50.62
C LEU A 149 -8.45 0.58 50.91
N GLU A 150 -9.58 0.60 51.63
CA GLU A 150 -10.40 -0.58 51.88
C GLU A 150 -10.94 -1.19 50.57
N HIS A 151 -11.51 -0.39 49.67
CA HIS A 151 -12.02 -0.87 48.38
C HIS A 151 -10.90 -1.39 47.47
N GLY A 152 -9.73 -0.75 47.49
CA GLY A 152 -8.56 -1.22 46.76
C GLY A 152 -8.09 -2.61 47.20
N THR A 153 -8.14 -2.91 48.51
CA THR A 153 -7.81 -4.26 49.01
C THR A 153 -8.85 -5.31 48.60
N VAL A 154 -10.13 -4.93 48.59
CA VAL A 154 -11.23 -5.78 48.14
C VAL A 154 -11.10 -6.07 46.65
N ASP A 155 -10.78 -5.08 45.82
CA ASP A 155 -10.59 -5.26 44.39
C ASP A 155 -9.35 -6.10 44.06
N GLN A 156 -8.24 -5.93 44.80
CA GLN A 156 -7.09 -6.83 44.70
C GLN A 156 -7.46 -8.28 45.07
N SER A 157 -8.29 -8.49 46.10
CA SER A 157 -8.75 -9.82 46.49
C SER A 157 -9.69 -10.45 45.45
N LYS A 158 -10.57 -9.65 44.83
CA LYS A 158 -11.43 -10.08 43.72
C LYS A 158 -10.59 -10.46 42.50
N LEU A 159 -9.60 -9.64 42.16
CA LEU A 159 -8.64 -9.93 41.08
C LEU A 159 -7.92 -11.26 41.34
N GLN A 160 -7.42 -11.49 42.55
CA GLN A 160 -6.78 -12.76 42.91
C GLN A 160 -7.70 -13.97 42.77
N ARG A 161 -9.00 -13.82 43.08
CA ARG A 161 -9.99 -14.89 42.87
C ARG A 161 -10.35 -15.10 41.39
N ALA A 162 -10.26 -14.06 40.57
CA ALA A 162 -10.57 -14.09 39.14
C ALA A 162 -9.42 -14.57 38.25
N ILE A 163 -8.17 -14.46 38.69
CA ILE A 163 -7.00 -14.96 37.96
C ILE A 163 -7.12 -16.44 37.55
N PRO A 164 -7.49 -17.39 38.44
CA PRO A 164 -7.62 -18.80 38.05
C PRO A 164 -8.79 -19.08 37.10
N THR A 165 -9.88 -18.31 37.16
CA THR A 165 -10.97 -18.43 36.18
C THR A 165 -10.56 -17.88 34.81
N LEU A 166 -9.82 -16.77 34.77
CA LEU A 166 -9.29 -16.22 33.53
C LEU A 166 -8.30 -17.18 32.86
N SER A 167 -7.40 -17.81 33.62
CA SER A 167 -6.49 -18.83 33.06
C SER A 167 -7.25 -20.02 32.51
N ASN A 168 -8.29 -20.50 33.21
CA ASN A 168 -9.12 -21.61 32.76
C ASN A 168 -9.94 -21.25 31.51
N ILE A 169 -10.43 -20.02 31.39
CA ILE A 169 -11.12 -19.51 30.19
C ILE A 169 -10.12 -19.46 29.03
N GLN A 170 -8.90 -18.98 29.28
CA GLN A 170 -7.87 -18.86 28.26
C GLN A 170 -7.39 -20.24 27.77
N GLU A 171 -7.29 -21.22 28.67
CA GLU A 171 -7.04 -22.64 28.35
C GLU A 171 -8.20 -23.27 27.56
N ALA A 172 -9.45 -23.06 27.98
CA ALA A 172 -10.64 -23.54 27.25
C ALA A 172 -10.76 -22.89 25.85
N GLN A 173 -10.40 -21.62 25.73
CA GLN A 173 -10.37 -20.89 24.46
C GLN A 173 -9.23 -21.38 23.57
N SER A 174 -8.10 -21.81 24.14
CA SER A 174 -7.00 -22.44 23.40
C SER A 174 -7.39 -23.79 22.79
N ALA A 175 -8.26 -24.55 23.47
CA ALA A 175 -8.81 -25.81 22.95
C ALA A 175 -9.80 -25.59 21.78
N TRP A 176 -10.32 -24.38 21.60
CA TRP A 176 -11.21 -23.98 20.51
C TRP A 176 -10.51 -23.13 19.43
N LYS A 177 -9.18 -22.96 19.50
CA LYS A 177 -8.43 -22.31 18.42
C LYS A 177 -8.46 -23.23 17.19
N ASP A 178 -9.01 -22.71 16.10
CA ASP A 178 -8.96 -23.37 14.79
C ASP A 178 -7.54 -23.22 14.23
N ASP A 179 -6.64 -24.07 14.71
CA ASP A 179 -5.24 -24.15 14.28
C ASP A 179 -5.15 -24.39 12.76
N PHE A 180 -6.14 -25.05 12.16
CA PHE A 180 -6.17 -25.30 10.73
C PHE A 180 -6.40 -24.01 9.94
N ALA A 181 -7.37 -23.17 10.35
CA ALA A 181 -7.61 -21.88 9.70
C ALA A 181 -6.40 -20.94 9.80
N ILE A 182 -5.77 -20.87 10.97
CA ILE A 182 -4.57 -20.06 11.20
C ILE A 182 -3.41 -20.56 10.35
N ASN A 183 -3.15 -21.86 10.34
CA ASN A 183 -2.10 -22.48 9.52
C ASN A 183 -2.36 -22.34 8.01
N SER A 184 -3.63 -22.40 7.59
CA SER A 184 -4.02 -22.20 6.19
C SER A 184 -3.75 -20.76 5.73
N MET A 185 -4.11 -19.76 6.57
CA MET A 185 -3.79 -18.36 6.30
C MET A 185 -2.28 -18.11 6.26
N LEU A 186 -1.52 -18.71 7.17
CA LEU A 186 -0.06 -18.62 7.20
C LEU A 186 0.56 -19.22 5.92
N ARG A 187 0.13 -20.42 5.52
CA ARG A 187 0.55 -21.08 4.27
C ARG A 187 0.16 -20.31 3.01
N ARG A 188 -0.89 -19.50 3.06
CA ARG A 188 -1.27 -18.62 1.96
C ARG A 188 -0.33 -17.42 1.88
N LYS A 189 -0.06 -16.75 3.00
CA LYS A 189 0.93 -15.65 3.05
C LYS A 189 2.31 -16.09 2.56
N PHE A 190 2.82 -17.21 3.05
CA PHE A 190 4.11 -17.74 2.58
C PHE A 190 4.13 -18.08 1.08
N ARG A 191 2.99 -18.48 0.50
CA ARG A 191 2.89 -18.72 -0.95
C ARG A 191 2.91 -17.42 -1.74
N GLU A 192 2.23 -16.39 -1.26
CA GLU A 192 2.25 -15.05 -1.86
C GLU A 192 3.66 -14.43 -1.75
N GLU A 193 4.29 -14.48 -0.58
CA GLU A 193 5.66 -14.00 -0.34
C GLU A 193 6.69 -14.76 -1.20
N LYS A 194 6.60 -16.09 -1.26
CA LYS A 194 7.49 -16.90 -2.12
C LYS A 194 7.34 -16.53 -3.59
N LYS A 195 6.12 -16.23 -4.05
CA LYS A 195 5.88 -15.83 -5.44
C LYS A 195 6.53 -14.47 -5.74
N ILE A 196 6.42 -13.51 -4.83
CA ILE A 196 7.06 -12.20 -4.95
C ILE A 196 8.59 -12.35 -5.02
N LEU A 197 9.18 -13.13 -4.11
CA LEU A 197 10.62 -13.42 -4.10
C LEU A 197 11.09 -14.07 -5.41
N GLN A 198 10.33 -15.03 -5.96
CA GLN A 198 10.66 -15.65 -7.25
C GLN A 198 10.57 -14.67 -8.42
N GLU A 199 9.55 -13.80 -8.44
CA GLU A 199 9.40 -12.77 -9.46
C GLU A 199 10.52 -11.70 -9.38
N GLU A 200 11.08 -11.45 -8.18
CA GLU A 200 12.25 -10.59 -7.99
C GLU A 200 13.55 -11.28 -8.46
N GLU A 201 13.79 -12.53 -8.04
CA GLU A 201 14.96 -13.31 -8.46
C GLU A 201 15.03 -13.48 -10.00
N GLU A 202 13.89 -13.69 -10.67
CA GLU A 202 13.82 -13.78 -12.13
C GLU A 202 14.22 -12.47 -12.82
N LYS A 203 13.79 -11.32 -12.27
CA LYS A 203 14.16 -9.99 -12.79
C LYS A 203 15.66 -9.73 -12.60
N ASP A 204 16.19 -10.06 -11.44
CA ASP A 204 17.60 -9.90 -11.11
C ASP A 204 18.49 -10.74 -12.02
N LEU A 205 18.11 -12.00 -12.26
CA LEU A 205 18.83 -12.90 -13.16
C LEU A 205 18.81 -12.39 -14.62
N ALA A 206 17.67 -11.87 -15.07
CA ALA A 206 17.56 -11.28 -16.41
C ALA A 206 18.48 -10.06 -16.56
N LEU A 207 18.59 -9.24 -15.52
CA LEU A 207 19.45 -8.06 -15.50
C LEU A 207 20.94 -8.43 -15.48
N GLN A 208 21.33 -9.40 -14.64
CA GLN A 208 22.68 -9.97 -14.62
C GLN A 208 23.09 -10.54 -15.98
N THR A 209 22.18 -11.26 -16.65
CA THR A 209 22.42 -11.83 -17.99
C THR A 209 22.64 -10.73 -19.03
N LYS A 210 21.82 -9.67 -18.99
CA LYS A 210 21.95 -8.53 -19.91
C LYS A 210 23.24 -7.74 -19.67
N ALA A 211 23.63 -7.57 -18.41
CA ALA A 211 24.82 -6.80 -18.02
C ALA A 211 26.11 -7.64 -18.01
N ASN A 212 26.01 -8.96 -18.18
CA ASN A 212 27.12 -9.92 -18.08
C ASN A 212 27.87 -9.80 -16.74
N LEU A 213 27.12 -9.63 -15.64
CA LEU A 213 27.64 -9.44 -14.28
C LEU A 213 27.39 -10.69 -13.44
N SER A 214 28.40 -11.14 -12.69
CA SER A 214 28.34 -12.31 -11.81
C SER A 214 28.26 -11.92 -10.32
N ILE A 215 27.65 -10.78 -10.00
CA ILE A 215 27.60 -10.20 -8.65
C ILE A 215 26.17 -10.30 -8.12
N PRO A 216 25.94 -10.71 -6.85
CA PRO A 216 24.61 -10.70 -6.26
C PRO A 216 24.05 -9.28 -6.19
N LEU A 217 22.83 -9.08 -6.70
CA LEU A 217 22.15 -7.79 -6.67
C LEU A 217 21.49 -7.58 -5.31
N VAL A 218 21.56 -6.35 -4.80
CA VAL A 218 20.96 -5.94 -3.52
C VAL A 218 19.70 -5.15 -3.81
N GLN A 219 18.71 -5.21 -2.92
CA GLN A 219 17.48 -4.44 -3.03
C GLN A 219 17.77 -2.93 -3.02
N GLU A 220 17.11 -2.20 -3.93
CA GLU A 220 17.25 -0.75 -4.06
C GLU A 220 16.71 -0.03 -2.80
N THR A 221 17.49 0.88 -2.23
CA THR A 221 17.01 1.76 -1.15
C THR A 221 16.38 3.04 -1.71
N GLU A 222 15.58 3.75 -0.91
CA GLU A 222 15.02 5.05 -1.32
C GLU A 222 16.11 6.10 -1.60
N GLU A 223 17.24 6.01 -0.90
CA GLU A 223 18.41 6.87 -1.11
C GLU A 223 19.05 6.59 -2.47
N ASP A 224 19.23 5.31 -2.83
CA ASP A 224 19.74 4.91 -4.15
C ASP A 224 18.83 5.41 -5.27
N ARG A 225 17.52 5.36 -5.06
CA ARG A 225 16.54 5.85 -6.04
C ARG A 225 16.63 7.37 -6.23
N ARG A 226 16.83 8.12 -5.14
CA ARG A 226 17.06 9.58 -5.19
C ARG A 226 18.37 9.89 -5.89
N LEU A 227 19.46 9.21 -5.54
CA LEU A 227 20.76 9.39 -6.16
C LEU A 227 20.72 9.05 -7.67
N ALA A 228 20.07 7.95 -8.05
CA ALA A 228 19.88 7.56 -9.44
C ALA A 228 19.01 8.54 -10.22
N ALA A 229 18.00 9.15 -9.58
CA ALA A 229 17.21 10.21 -10.18
C ALA A 229 18.06 11.46 -10.43
N LEU A 230 18.88 11.88 -9.46
CA LEU A 230 19.82 13.00 -9.62
C LEU A 230 20.86 12.71 -10.71
N LEU A 231 21.39 11.48 -10.79
CA LEU A 231 22.35 11.06 -11.81
C LEU A 231 21.75 11.04 -13.22
N LYS A 232 20.44 10.75 -13.36
CA LYS A 232 19.72 10.86 -14.64
C LYS A 232 19.65 12.30 -15.16
N TYR A 233 19.68 13.28 -14.27
CA TYR A 233 19.76 14.70 -14.60
C TYR A 233 21.21 15.19 -14.54
N HIS A 234 22.08 14.68 -15.43
CA HIS A 234 23.41 15.27 -15.62
C HIS A 234 23.26 16.73 -16.10
N SER A 235 23.69 17.68 -15.28
CA SER A 235 23.29 19.10 -15.31
C SER A 235 23.61 19.85 -16.60
N LEU A 236 24.67 19.46 -17.33
CA LEU A 236 25.14 20.16 -18.52
C LEU A 236 24.46 19.65 -19.80
N ASP A 237 24.43 18.32 -20.00
CA ASP A 237 23.75 17.70 -21.14
C ASP A 237 22.24 17.86 -21.04
N CYS A 238 21.69 17.96 -19.83
CA CYS A 238 20.26 18.21 -19.62
C CYS A 238 19.80 19.54 -20.24
N VAL A 239 20.60 20.61 -20.17
CA VAL A 239 20.21 21.91 -20.76
C VAL A 239 20.25 21.85 -22.28
N ILE A 240 21.33 21.31 -22.86
CA ILE A 240 21.49 21.17 -24.31
C ILE A 240 20.40 20.24 -24.89
N ARG A 241 20.16 19.09 -24.25
CA ARG A 241 19.09 18.15 -24.61
C ARG A 241 17.71 18.80 -24.53
N SER A 242 17.45 19.60 -23.50
CA SER A 242 16.18 20.32 -23.35
C SER A 242 15.99 21.36 -24.47
N LEU A 243 17.03 22.13 -24.80
CA LEU A 243 16.98 23.09 -25.92
C LEU A 243 16.77 22.38 -27.26
N HIS A 244 17.40 21.22 -27.48
CA HIS A 244 17.19 20.40 -28.67
C HIS A 244 15.77 19.85 -28.75
N ALA A 245 15.24 19.31 -27.65
CA ALA A 245 13.87 18.79 -27.58
C ALA A 245 12.80 19.88 -27.82
N LEU A 246 13.08 21.12 -27.42
CA LEU A 246 12.24 22.28 -27.68
C LEU A 246 12.38 22.84 -29.10
N GLY A 247 13.35 22.35 -29.89
CA GLY A 247 13.64 22.85 -31.24
C GLY A 247 14.29 24.25 -31.24
N CYS A 248 14.84 24.69 -30.11
CA CYS A 248 15.45 26.00 -29.93
C CYS A 248 16.98 25.99 -30.08
N LEU A 249 17.58 24.81 -30.30
CA LEU A 249 19.01 24.64 -30.44
C LEU A 249 19.42 24.63 -31.91
N GLU A 250 20.17 25.63 -32.34
CA GLU A 250 20.71 25.69 -33.71
C GLU A 250 21.93 24.79 -33.87
N HIS A 251 22.94 24.93 -33.00
CA HIS A 251 24.19 24.18 -33.09
C HIS A 251 24.98 24.20 -31.77
N VAL A 252 25.73 23.14 -31.48
CA VAL A 252 26.59 23.02 -30.29
C VAL A 252 28.07 23.01 -30.70
N TYR A 253 28.88 23.82 -30.03
CA TYR A 253 30.34 23.73 -30.14
C TYR A 253 30.90 23.15 -28.84
N CYS A 254 31.48 21.94 -28.91
CA CYS A 254 32.14 21.31 -27.76
C CYS A 254 33.66 21.39 -27.93
N THR A 255 34.38 21.67 -26.85
CA THR A 255 35.86 21.68 -26.90
C THR A 255 36.42 20.27 -26.71
N GLU A 256 37.67 20.04 -27.08
CA GLU A 256 38.30 18.74 -26.84
C GLU A 256 38.57 18.48 -25.35
N THR A 257 38.88 19.53 -24.58
CA THR A 257 39.16 19.49 -23.14
C THR A 257 40.44 18.70 -22.82
N ARG A 258 41.59 19.23 -23.25
CA ARG A 258 42.91 18.69 -22.89
C ARG A 258 43.17 18.84 -21.38
N PRO A 259 43.98 17.95 -20.78
CA PRO A 259 44.73 16.85 -21.41
C PRO A 259 43.93 15.56 -21.63
N TYR A 260 42.83 15.35 -20.89
CA TYR A 260 42.12 14.07 -20.83
C TYR A 260 41.16 13.82 -22.01
N ASN A 261 40.93 14.85 -22.83
CA ASN A 261 40.10 14.83 -24.03
C ASN A 261 38.65 14.43 -23.75
N GLN A 262 38.09 14.94 -22.65
CA GLN A 262 36.76 14.55 -22.19
C GLN A 262 35.68 15.02 -23.16
N GLY A 263 35.74 16.25 -23.64
CA GLY A 263 34.79 16.75 -24.61
C GLY A 263 34.88 16.05 -25.96
N ALA A 264 36.09 15.70 -26.40
CA ALA A 264 36.28 14.93 -27.64
C ALA A 264 35.83 13.46 -27.53
N ARG A 265 36.00 12.81 -26.37
CA ARG A 265 35.71 11.38 -26.18
C ARG A 265 34.29 11.10 -25.71
N LEU A 266 33.77 11.93 -24.80
CA LEU A 266 32.50 11.70 -24.11
C LEU A 266 31.43 12.62 -24.70
N THR A 267 31.61 13.93 -24.59
CA THR A 267 30.58 14.90 -25.03
C THR A 267 30.28 14.78 -26.52
N ALA A 268 31.31 14.71 -27.38
CA ALA A 268 31.11 14.52 -28.81
C ALA A 268 30.43 13.17 -29.13
N TYR A 269 30.74 12.11 -28.38
CA TYR A 269 30.08 10.81 -28.54
C TYR A 269 28.59 10.89 -28.21
N GLU A 270 28.23 11.52 -27.09
CA GLU A 270 26.83 11.70 -26.68
C GLU A 270 26.03 12.55 -27.66
N LEU A 271 26.58 13.68 -28.10
CA LEU A 271 25.92 14.55 -29.08
C LEU A 271 25.66 13.84 -30.42
N VAL A 272 26.62 13.02 -30.88
CA VAL A 272 26.45 12.21 -32.11
C VAL A 272 25.40 11.13 -31.90
N TYR A 273 25.43 10.44 -30.75
CA TYR A 273 24.47 9.38 -30.42
C TYR A 273 23.03 9.89 -30.39
N GLU A 274 22.81 11.11 -29.89
CA GLU A 274 21.49 11.74 -29.78
C GLU A 274 21.09 12.56 -31.01
N HIS A 275 21.92 12.57 -32.04
CA HIS A 275 21.71 13.32 -33.28
C HIS A 275 21.54 14.84 -33.07
N ILE A 276 22.24 15.39 -32.08
CA ILE A 276 22.27 16.82 -31.82
C ILE A 276 23.28 17.48 -32.79
N PRO A 277 22.92 18.56 -33.49
CA PRO A 277 23.84 19.26 -34.39
C PRO A 277 25.01 19.84 -33.58
N ALA A 278 26.20 19.28 -33.78
CA ALA A 278 27.38 19.62 -32.99
C ALA A 278 28.67 19.70 -33.82
N THR A 279 29.67 20.42 -33.30
CA THR A 279 31.02 20.50 -33.87
C THR A 279 32.06 20.50 -32.76
N LEU A 280 33.02 19.59 -32.88
CA LEU A 280 34.19 19.52 -32.00
C LEU A 280 35.21 20.58 -32.43
N ILE A 281 35.73 21.34 -31.46
CA ILE A 281 36.78 22.34 -31.65
C ILE A 281 37.92 22.10 -30.65
N ALA A 282 39.14 22.52 -31.01
CA ALA A 282 40.25 22.54 -30.04
C ALA A 282 40.02 23.64 -28.99
N ASP A 283 40.59 23.49 -27.80
CA ASP A 283 40.43 24.46 -26.70
C ASP A 283 40.95 25.87 -27.09
N SER A 284 41.95 25.92 -27.99
CA SER A 284 42.50 27.16 -28.53
C SER A 284 41.61 27.88 -29.54
N MET A 285 40.60 27.20 -30.10
CA MET A 285 39.72 27.76 -31.14
C MET A 285 38.50 28.49 -30.56
N VAL A 286 38.29 28.43 -29.24
CA VAL A 286 37.11 28.98 -28.56
C VAL A 286 36.88 30.46 -28.91
N SER A 287 37.89 31.32 -28.80
CA SER A 287 37.74 32.76 -29.07
C SER A 287 37.42 33.04 -30.54
N VAL A 288 37.98 32.25 -31.46
CA VAL A 288 37.68 32.37 -32.90
C VAL A 288 36.25 31.90 -33.18
N ALA A 289 35.82 30.79 -32.56
CA ALA A 289 34.46 30.30 -32.67
C ALA A 289 33.45 31.32 -32.14
N MET A 290 33.70 31.93 -30.99
CA MET A 290 32.85 33.01 -30.44
C MET A 290 32.73 34.19 -31.40
N LYS A 291 33.82 34.56 -32.08
CA LYS A 291 33.85 35.67 -33.03
C LYS A 291 33.17 35.37 -34.36
N GLU A 292 33.40 34.18 -34.94
CA GLU A 292 33.05 33.88 -36.33
C GLU A 292 31.80 33.00 -36.48
N LYS A 293 31.47 32.19 -35.46
CA LYS A 293 30.42 31.18 -35.54
C LYS A 293 29.11 31.57 -34.86
N GLY A 294 29.02 32.81 -34.35
CA GLY A 294 27.78 33.33 -33.76
C GLY A 294 27.39 32.63 -32.46
N VAL A 295 28.37 32.26 -31.61
CA VAL A 295 28.08 31.64 -30.31
C VAL A 295 27.29 32.62 -29.44
N SER A 296 26.11 32.21 -28.99
CA SER A 296 25.15 33.06 -28.28
C SER A 296 25.16 32.86 -26.76
N ALA A 297 25.66 31.74 -26.26
CA ALA A 297 25.81 31.44 -24.84
C ALA A 297 26.93 30.42 -24.63
N VAL A 298 27.54 30.46 -23.45
CA VAL A 298 28.45 29.41 -22.97
C VAL A 298 27.82 28.74 -21.76
N ILE A 299 27.78 27.41 -21.76
CA ILE A 299 27.27 26.63 -20.65
C ILE A 299 28.35 25.63 -20.26
N VAL A 300 28.72 25.63 -18.99
CA VAL A 300 29.68 24.69 -18.41
C VAL A 300 29.09 24.01 -17.18
N GLY A 301 29.68 22.89 -16.79
CA GLY A 301 29.35 22.21 -15.53
C GLY A 301 30.10 22.86 -14.37
N ALA A 302 30.00 22.23 -13.20
CA ALA A 302 30.83 22.56 -12.07
C ALA A 302 31.15 21.31 -11.26
N ASP A 303 32.41 21.22 -10.81
CA ASP A 303 32.82 20.26 -9.79
C ASP A 303 32.46 20.79 -8.39
N ARG A 304 32.67 22.10 -8.18
CA ARG A 304 32.33 22.77 -6.92
C ARG A 304 31.99 24.24 -7.15
N VAL A 305 30.89 24.70 -6.55
CA VAL A 305 30.52 26.13 -6.50
C VAL A 305 30.53 26.57 -5.04
N VAL A 306 31.26 27.64 -4.69
CA VAL A 306 31.34 28.10 -3.29
C VAL A 306 30.33 29.21 -3.00
N ALA A 307 30.25 29.68 -1.75
CA ALA A 307 29.16 30.55 -1.29
C ALA A 307 29.04 31.89 -2.04
N ASN A 308 30.14 32.46 -2.53
CA ASN A 308 30.14 33.68 -3.34
C ASN A 308 29.82 33.42 -4.84
N GLY A 309 29.66 32.16 -5.23
CA GLY A 309 29.40 31.70 -6.59
C GLY A 309 30.65 31.44 -7.43
N ASP A 310 31.86 31.59 -6.88
CA ASP A 310 33.07 31.16 -7.57
C ASP A 310 32.97 29.66 -7.86
N THR A 311 33.30 29.31 -9.10
CA THR A 311 33.08 27.96 -9.62
C THR A 311 34.41 27.32 -9.97
N ALA A 312 34.73 26.22 -9.30
CA ALA A 312 35.77 25.30 -9.74
C ALA A 312 35.20 24.30 -10.74
N ASN A 313 35.81 24.26 -11.92
CA ASN A 313 35.47 23.31 -12.98
C ASN A 313 36.73 22.91 -13.74
N LYS A 314 36.59 21.99 -14.70
CA LYS A 314 37.67 21.52 -15.56
C LYS A 314 38.54 22.67 -16.09
N VAL A 315 39.86 22.50 -16.02
CA VAL A 315 40.83 23.50 -16.50
C VAL A 315 40.51 23.95 -17.93
N GLY A 316 40.56 25.26 -18.15
CA GLY A 316 40.09 25.93 -19.35
C GLY A 316 38.79 26.71 -19.14
N THR A 317 37.99 26.38 -18.12
CA THR A 317 36.71 27.06 -17.84
C THR A 317 36.90 28.55 -17.58
N TYR A 318 37.92 28.92 -16.79
CA TYR A 318 38.26 30.31 -16.55
C TYR A 318 38.63 31.05 -17.84
N GLN A 319 39.39 30.40 -18.74
CA GLN A 319 39.75 30.97 -20.04
C GLN A 319 38.50 31.18 -20.93
N LEU A 320 37.56 30.23 -20.93
CA LEU A 320 36.28 30.37 -21.63
C LEU A 320 35.47 31.55 -21.08
N ALA A 321 35.43 31.72 -19.76
CA ALA A 321 34.70 32.81 -19.11
C ALA A 321 35.28 34.19 -19.45
N ILE A 322 36.61 34.33 -19.50
CA ILE A 322 37.27 35.56 -19.97
C ILE A 322 36.91 35.87 -21.42
N ALA A 323 36.99 34.86 -22.31
CA ALA A 323 36.66 35.03 -23.72
C ALA A 323 35.18 35.40 -23.91
N ALA A 324 34.27 34.75 -23.18
CA ALA A 324 32.85 35.05 -23.21
C ALA A 324 32.57 36.50 -22.80
N LYS A 325 33.16 36.97 -21.71
CA LYS A 325 33.05 38.38 -21.26
C LYS A 325 33.57 39.36 -22.31
N HIS A 326 34.70 39.06 -22.95
CA HIS A 326 35.26 39.91 -24.01
C HIS A 326 34.32 40.04 -25.22
N HIS A 327 33.62 38.96 -25.58
CA HIS A 327 32.67 38.93 -26.70
C HIS A 327 31.23 39.32 -26.32
N GLY A 328 30.97 39.65 -25.05
CA GLY A 328 29.63 39.99 -24.56
C GLY A 328 28.66 38.80 -24.56
N ILE A 329 29.18 37.58 -24.49
CA ILE A 329 28.41 36.33 -24.51
C ILE A 329 28.08 35.95 -23.06
N PRO A 330 26.81 35.62 -22.73
CA PRO A 330 26.44 35.17 -21.40
C PRO A 330 27.09 33.83 -21.05
N PHE A 331 27.68 33.77 -19.86
CA PHE A 331 28.34 32.58 -19.33
C PHE A 331 27.52 31.96 -18.20
N TYR A 332 27.07 30.74 -18.40
CA TYR A 332 26.24 29.97 -17.47
C TYR A 332 27.01 28.81 -16.87
N VAL A 333 26.76 28.55 -15.60
CA VAL A 333 27.25 27.36 -14.89
C VAL A 333 26.06 26.49 -14.53
N ALA A 334 26.03 25.24 -14.96
CA ALA A 334 24.98 24.29 -14.64
C ALA A 334 25.48 23.30 -13.57
N ALA A 335 25.01 23.47 -12.34
CA ALA A 335 25.46 22.71 -11.18
C ALA A 335 24.25 22.33 -10.32
N PRO A 336 24.11 21.05 -9.90
CA PRO A 336 23.09 20.70 -8.91
C PRO A 336 23.42 21.36 -7.56
N SER A 337 22.42 21.56 -6.70
CA SER A 337 22.65 22.07 -5.33
C SER A 337 23.68 21.26 -4.55
N THR A 338 23.81 19.95 -4.82
CA THR A 338 24.80 19.07 -4.16
C THR A 338 26.25 19.40 -4.52
N SER A 339 26.49 20.08 -5.65
CA SER A 339 27.83 20.56 -6.03
C SER A 339 28.14 21.93 -5.43
N CYS A 340 27.18 22.57 -4.75
CA CYS A 340 27.37 23.86 -4.10
C CYS A 340 27.86 23.67 -2.66
N ASP A 341 29.11 24.05 -2.39
CA ASP A 341 29.74 24.01 -1.08
C ASP A 341 29.62 25.37 -0.39
N LEU A 342 28.56 25.53 0.42
CA LEU A 342 28.31 26.76 1.19
C LEU A 342 29.24 26.93 2.40
N SER A 343 30.11 25.96 2.69
CA SER A 343 31.04 26.06 3.82
C SER A 343 32.25 26.95 3.51
N LEU A 344 32.64 27.02 2.24
CA LEU A 344 33.73 27.86 1.76
C LEU A 344 33.20 29.22 1.31
N ALA A 345 33.90 30.29 1.72
CA ALA A 345 33.47 31.65 1.41
C ALA A 345 33.84 32.08 -0.01
N GLU A 346 35.06 31.75 -0.44
CA GLU A 346 35.66 32.23 -1.68
C GLU A 346 36.37 31.11 -2.45
N GLY A 347 36.51 31.28 -3.76
CA GLY A 347 37.15 30.29 -4.63
C GLY A 347 38.64 30.06 -4.33
N ALA A 348 39.30 31.00 -3.66
CA ALA A 348 40.70 30.87 -3.24
C ALA A 348 40.93 29.74 -2.20
N GLU A 349 39.87 29.31 -1.51
CA GLU A 349 39.92 28.22 -0.53
C GLU A 349 39.89 26.84 -1.19
N ILE A 350 39.61 26.78 -2.51
CA ILE A 350 39.54 25.52 -3.26
C ILE A 350 40.96 25.04 -3.59
N VAL A 351 41.33 23.90 -3.01
CA VAL A 351 42.60 23.23 -3.33
C VAL A 351 42.48 22.58 -4.71
N ILE A 352 43.28 23.07 -5.67
CA ILE A 352 43.31 22.55 -7.03
C ILE A 352 44.15 21.28 -7.11
N GLU A 353 43.56 20.20 -7.62
CA GLU A 353 44.24 18.94 -7.89
C GLU A 353 45.27 19.13 -9.01
N GLU A 354 46.55 18.88 -8.73
CA GLU A 354 47.59 18.76 -9.76
C GLU A 354 47.83 17.29 -10.10
N ARG A 355 47.78 16.99 -11.41
CA ARG A 355 47.89 15.62 -11.91
C ARG A 355 49.27 15.33 -12.51
N PRO A 356 49.64 14.05 -12.67
CA PRO A 356 50.91 13.67 -13.25
C PRO A 356 51.14 14.30 -14.63
N SER A 357 52.39 14.72 -14.89
CA SER A 357 52.81 15.32 -16.15
C SER A 357 52.63 14.40 -17.36
N GLN A 358 52.55 13.09 -17.13
CA GLN A 358 52.33 12.10 -18.18
C GLN A 358 51.00 12.32 -18.92
N GLU A 359 49.93 12.75 -18.25
CA GLU A 359 48.63 12.96 -18.89
C GLU A 359 48.68 14.05 -19.98
N LEU A 360 49.50 15.09 -19.77
CA LEU A 360 49.72 16.13 -20.77
C LEU A 360 50.73 15.68 -21.83
N THR A 361 51.81 15.00 -21.43
CA THR A 361 52.92 14.68 -22.34
C THR A 361 52.67 13.48 -23.24
N ASP A 362 51.81 12.54 -22.82
CA ASP A 362 51.51 11.30 -23.50
C ASP A 362 50.01 11.22 -23.82
N VAL A 363 49.66 10.73 -25.01
CA VAL A 363 48.28 10.45 -25.42
C VAL A 363 48.22 9.01 -25.94
N ASN A 364 47.35 8.18 -25.35
CA ASN A 364 47.23 6.74 -25.67
C ASN A 364 48.57 5.99 -25.65
N GLY A 365 49.44 6.31 -24.70
CA GLY A 365 50.76 5.68 -24.54
C GLY A 365 51.82 6.18 -25.53
N VAL A 366 51.51 7.17 -26.37
CA VAL A 366 52.46 7.80 -27.28
C VAL A 366 52.83 9.18 -26.74
N ARG A 367 54.11 9.37 -26.46
CA ARG A 367 54.64 10.66 -26.00
C ARG A 367 54.66 11.67 -27.15
N ILE A 368 53.98 12.80 -26.95
CA ILE A 368 53.93 13.94 -27.87
C ILE A 368 54.99 14.98 -27.49
N ALA A 369 55.14 15.26 -26.19
CA ALA A 369 56.04 16.31 -25.72
C ALA A 369 57.51 15.89 -25.72
N ALA A 370 58.42 16.86 -25.88
CA ALA A 370 59.86 16.61 -25.82
C ALA A 370 60.28 15.92 -24.49
N PRO A 371 61.23 14.96 -24.53
CA PRO A 371 61.77 14.36 -23.30
C PRO A 371 62.45 15.41 -22.41
N GLY A 372 62.20 15.36 -21.10
CA GLY A 372 62.84 16.24 -20.10
C GLY A 372 62.19 17.61 -19.88
N ILE A 373 61.09 17.94 -20.57
CA ILE A 373 60.37 19.20 -20.36
C ILE A 373 59.60 19.21 -19.03
N GLY A 374 59.64 20.33 -18.31
CA GLY A 374 58.79 20.57 -17.14
C GLY A 374 57.34 20.77 -17.52
N VAL A 375 56.41 20.32 -16.67
CA VAL A 375 54.96 20.34 -16.97
C VAL A 375 54.21 20.80 -15.74
N TRP A 376 53.26 21.70 -15.94
CA TRP A 376 52.25 22.07 -14.96
C TRP A 376 50.90 21.59 -15.47
N ASN A 377 50.20 20.79 -14.66
CA ASN A 377 48.99 20.09 -15.06
C ASN A 377 47.90 20.16 -13.98
N PRO A 378 47.33 21.35 -13.72
CA PRO A 378 46.16 21.47 -12.86
C PRO A 378 44.94 20.85 -13.54
N ALA A 379 44.18 20.04 -12.80
CA ALA A 379 42.98 19.37 -13.33
C ALA A 379 41.75 20.30 -13.39
N PHE A 380 41.78 21.40 -12.64
CA PHE A 380 40.69 22.36 -12.49
C PHE A 380 41.23 23.80 -12.49
N ASP A 381 40.35 24.75 -12.80
CA ASP A 381 40.57 26.17 -12.55
C ASP A 381 39.36 26.77 -11.82
N VAL A 382 39.56 27.95 -11.23
CA VAL A 382 38.50 28.68 -10.54
C VAL A 382 38.06 29.85 -11.41
N THR A 383 36.78 29.88 -11.73
CA THR A 383 36.14 31.00 -12.44
C THR A 383 35.53 31.96 -11.41
N PRO A 384 36.00 33.22 -11.34
CA PRO A 384 35.40 34.22 -10.47
C PRO A 384 33.94 34.49 -10.84
N HIS A 385 33.10 34.64 -9.83
CA HIS A 385 31.66 34.87 -10.01
C HIS A 385 31.33 36.08 -10.91
N GLU A 386 32.20 37.09 -10.96
CA GLU A 386 32.06 38.27 -11.83
C GLU A 386 32.09 37.96 -13.34
N LEU A 387 32.60 36.78 -13.72
CA LEU A 387 32.61 36.32 -15.11
C LEU A 387 31.38 35.47 -15.45
N ILE A 388 30.60 35.05 -14.45
CA ILE A 388 29.39 34.24 -14.60
C ILE A 388 28.19 35.17 -14.82
N THR A 389 28.09 35.69 -16.05
CA THR A 389 27.10 36.71 -16.42
C THR A 389 25.70 36.17 -16.69
N GLY A 390 25.59 34.90 -17.10
CA GLY A 390 24.31 34.24 -17.38
C GLY A 390 23.58 33.77 -16.13
N GLY A 391 24.35 33.33 -15.13
CA GLY A 391 23.84 32.80 -13.86
C GLY A 391 24.17 31.32 -13.66
N ILE A 392 23.83 30.82 -12.48
CA ILE A 392 24.07 29.46 -12.02
C ILE A 392 22.74 28.72 -12.08
N ILE A 393 22.67 27.72 -12.94
CA ILE A 393 21.49 26.87 -13.19
C ILE A 393 21.56 25.70 -12.22
N THR A 394 20.57 25.61 -11.35
CA THR A 394 20.34 24.47 -10.45
C THR A 394 18.95 23.90 -10.67
N GLU A 395 18.60 22.80 -10.01
CA GLU A 395 17.25 22.24 -10.04
C GLU A 395 16.19 23.14 -9.40
N LEU A 396 16.61 24.14 -8.62
CA LEU A 396 15.74 25.12 -7.97
C LEU A 396 15.45 26.34 -8.84
N GLY A 397 16.22 26.54 -9.92
CA GLY A 397 16.09 27.69 -10.81
C GLY A 397 17.44 28.21 -11.31
N VAL A 398 17.40 29.43 -11.87
CA VAL A 398 18.60 30.13 -12.34
C VAL A 398 18.85 31.30 -11.41
N PHE A 399 20.02 31.33 -10.79
CA PHE A 399 20.38 32.33 -9.78
C PHE A 399 21.57 33.15 -10.22
N ARG A 400 21.59 34.43 -9.85
CA ARG A 400 22.84 35.20 -9.89
C ARG A 400 23.77 34.72 -8.78
N PRO A 401 25.10 34.87 -8.92
CA PRO A 401 26.04 34.44 -7.89
C PRO A 401 25.73 35.00 -6.49
N GLU A 402 25.34 36.27 -6.42
CA GLU A 402 24.94 36.97 -5.18
C GLU A 402 23.67 36.39 -4.52
N GLU A 403 22.78 35.78 -5.29
CA GLU A 403 21.50 35.22 -4.83
C GLU A 403 21.61 33.74 -4.45
N LEU A 404 22.68 33.06 -4.90
CA LEU A 404 22.86 31.61 -4.78
C LEU A 404 22.77 31.13 -3.32
N ARG A 405 23.50 31.81 -2.42
CA ARG A 405 23.56 31.43 -1.01
C ARG A 405 22.19 31.51 -0.34
N GLU A 406 21.44 32.58 -0.60
CA GLU A 406 20.10 32.73 -0.04
C GLU A 406 19.13 31.70 -0.60
N ALA A 407 19.20 31.42 -1.91
CA ALA A 407 18.33 30.46 -2.56
C ALA A 407 18.53 29.03 -2.03
N LEU A 408 19.78 28.60 -1.90
CA LEU A 408 20.11 27.26 -1.40
C LEU A 408 19.75 27.08 0.08
N THR A 409 20.00 28.11 0.91
CA THR A 409 19.66 28.03 2.34
C THR A 409 18.17 28.06 2.62
N ARG A 410 17.34 28.65 1.74
CA ARG A 410 15.87 28.52 1.82
C ARG A 410 15.41 27.11 1.49
N ALA A 411 15.96 26.52 0.43
CA ALA A 411 15.65 25.15 0.04
C ALA A 411 16.01 24.12 1.13
N GLU A 412 17.14 24.28 1.83
CA GLU A 412 17.51 23.44 2.98
C GLU A 412 16.53 23.55 4.16
N LYS A 413 15.86 24.70 4.31
CA LYS A 413 14.87 24.96 5.36
C LYS A 413 13.45 24.53 4.99
N GLY A 414 13.23 24.09 3.75
CA GLY A 414 11.92 23.64 3.27
C GLY A 414 10.88 24.75 3.08
N GLU A 415 11.34 25.99 2.89
CA GLU A 415 10.53 27.15 2.47
C GLU A 415 10.65 27.35 0.96
#